data_AF-A0A9P7L7H5-F1
#
_entry.id   AF-A0A9P7L7H5-F1
#
_cell.length_a   1.000
_cell.length_b   1.000
_cell.length_c   1.000
_cell.angle_alpha   90.00
_cell.angle_beta   90.00
_cell.angle_gamma   90.00
#
_symmetry.space_group_name_H-M   'P 1'
#
loop_
_entity.id
_entity.type
_entity.pdbx_description
1 polymer ?
#
loop_
_entity_poly.entity_id
_entity_poly.type
_entity_poly.pdbx_seq_one_letter_code
_entity_poly.pdbx_strand_id
1 'polypeptide(L)'
;MDGISVAASCIAVIQAADQTYKIISHFVRDCKDAKSDLAAVSQELSTLTRTLTQLKDLVPDSSDFADSDLTNNTKRDIREIVSSCLVVASDIEDVLSGREGKLAALSWATRGKRKVATAKVLLETNRRALSLAVDTITLATAQNIKQDTANILDHTTYMRGDIHDLVARIRNLEAMVADKDPGDPRKYVLMRYLNDLSSVAGSVCDMSSRPATAESTPSE
;
A
#
# COMPACT_ATOMS: atom_id res chain seq x y z
N MET A 1 5.64 6.51 25.43
CA MET A 1 6.28 5.23 25.10
C MET A 1 6.04 5.02 23.63
N ASP A 2 7.09 5.12 22.83
CA ASP A 2 7.00 4.90 21.39
C ASP A 2 6.65 3.42 21.19
N GLY A 3 5.37 3.18 20.89
CA GLY A 3 4.87 1.82 20.72
C GLY A 3 5.59 1.15 19.56
N ILE A 4 5.89 -0.14 19.71
CA ILE A 4 6.43 -0.97 18.61
C ILE A 4 5.57 -0.71 17.37
N SER A 5 6.20 -0.41 16.24
CA SER A 5 5.48 -0.12 15.00
C SER A 5 4.72 -1.35 14.50
N VAL A 6 3.77 -1.15 13.58
CA VAL A 6 3.06 -2.27 12.93
C VAL A 6 4.06 -3.14 12.17
N ALA A 7 5.01 -2.55 11.44
CA ALA A 7 6.03 -3.27 10.70
C ALA A 7 6.93 -4.11 11.61
N ALA A 8 7.45 -3.55 12.70
CA ALA A 8 8.25 -4.28 13.67
C ALA A 8 7.48 -5.44 14.31
N SER A 9 6.19 -5.23 14.63
CA SER A 9 5.31 -6.28 15.14
C SER A 9 5.11 -7.42 14.13
N CYS A 10 4.92 -7.08 12.84
CA CYS A 10 4.80 -8.07 11.77
C CYS A 10 6.08 -8.90 11.61
N ILE A 11 7.25 -8.26 11.65
CA ILE A 11 8.56 -8.92 11.58
C ILE A 11 8.72 -9.94 12.72
N ALA A 12 8.34 -9.57 13.95
CA ALA A 12 8.42 -10.47 15.09
C ALA A 12 7.58 -11.74 14.90
N VAL A 13 6.35 -11.61 14.37
CA VAL A 13 5.49 -12.78 14.10
C VAL A 13 6.01 -13.62 12.95
N ILE A 14 6.58 -13.02 11.90
CA ILE A 14 7.21 -13.76 10.80
C ILE A 14 8.35 -14.63 11.32
N GLN A 15 9.20 -14.08 12.20
CA GLN A 15 10.28 -14.83 12.83
C GLN A 15 9.78 -15.96 13.73
N ALA A 16 8.71 -15.71 14.49
CA ALA A 16 8.08 -16.74 15.31
C ALA A 16 7.48 -17.87 14.44
N ALA A 17 6.83 -17.54 13.32
CA ALA A 17 6.32 -18.52 12.37
C ALA A 17 7.46 -19.41 11.82
N ASP A 18 8.59 -18.82 11.42
CA ASP A 18 9.79 -19.55 10.96
C ASP A 18 10.34 -20.50 12.03
N GLN A 19 10.31 -20.10 13.29
CA GLN A 19 10.71 -20.95 14.40
C GLN A 19 9.72 -22.10 14.62
N THR A 20 8.42 -21.80 14.61
CA THR A 20 7.35 -22.78 14.73
C THR A 20 7.43 -23.82 13.61
N TYR A 21 7.77 -23.44 12.37
CA TYR A 21 8.01 -24.38 11.27
C TYR A 21 9.10 -25.40 11.56
N LYS A 22 10.22 -24.98 12.16
CA LYS A 22 11.32 -25.87 12.52
C LYS A 22 10.88 -26.88 13.57
N ILE A 23 10.14 -26.42 14.58
CA ILE A 23 9.60 -27.27 15.65
C ILE A 23 8.59 -28.27 15.08
N ILE A 24 7.67 -27.83 14.22
CA ILE A 24 6.73 -28.71 13.51
C ILE A 24 7.49 -29.78 12.72
N SER A 25 8.50 -29.37 11.94
CA SER A 25 9.28 -30.28 11.09
C SER A 25 10.03 -31.32 11.91
N HIS A 26 10.52 -30.97 13.09
CA HIS A 26 11.13 -31.91 14.03
C HIS A 26 10.07 -32.88 14.59
N PHE A 27 8.97 -32.36 15.10
CA PHE A 27 7.93 -33.16 15.76
C PHE A 27 7.30 -34.22 14.86
N VAL A 28 7.02 -33.90 13.59
CA VAL A 28 6.39 -34.85 12.65
C VAL A 28 7.29 -36.03 12.28
N ARG A 29 8.61 -35.95 12.54
CA ARG A 29 9.53 -37.08 12.36
C ARG A 29 9.26 -38.18 13.39
N ASP A 30 8.88 -37.78 14.60
CA ASP A 30 8.64 -38.67 15.73
C ASP A 30 7.17 -39.06 15.89
N CYS A 31 6.24 -38.20 15.44
CA CYS A 31 4.80 -38.42 15.53
C CYS A 31 4.13 -38.35 14.15
N LYS A 32 4.05 -39.50 13.46
CA LYS A 32 3.44 -39.59 12.12
C LYS A 32 1.96 -39.20 12.11
N ASP A 33 1.22 -39.49 13.19
CA ASP A 33 -0.21 -39.16 13.33
C ASP A 33 -0.47 -37.65 13.38
N ALA A 34 0.54 -36.84 13.70
CA ALA A 34 0.45 -35.38 13.72
C ALA A 34 0.64 -34.74 12.36
N LYS A 35 1.15 -35.48 11.37
CA LYS A 35 1.62 -34.94 10.09
C LYS A 35 0.54 -34.16 9.34
N SER A 36 -0.67 -34.69 9.25
CA SER A 36 -1.77 -34.03 8.52
C SER A 36 -2.22 -32.75 9.21
N ASP A 37 -2.40 -32.79 10.53
CA ASP A 37 -2.87 -31.66 11.32
C ASP A 37 -1.82 -30.53 11.31
N LEU A 38 -0.54 -30.88 11.47
CA LEU A 38 0.56 -29.93 11.44
C LEU A 38 0.89 -29.42 10.03
N ALA A 39 0.63 -30.20 8.97
CA ALA A 39 0.72 -29.69 7.60
C ALA A 39 -0.29 -28.56 7.35
N ALA A 40 -1.51 -28.69 7.89
CA ALA A 40 -2.52 -27.64 7.77
C ALA A 40 -2.13 -26.37 8.54
N VAL A 41 -1.50 -26.50 9.71
CA VAL A 41 -0.94 -25.36 10.47
C VAL A 41 0.21 -24.71 9.72
N SER A 42 1.12 -25.52 9.18
CA SER A 42 2.21 -25.05 8.32
C SER A 42 1.69 -24.27 7.12
N GLN A 43 0.61 -24.70 6.47
CA GLN A 43 0.02 -23.94 5.38
C GLN A 43 -0.57 -22.60 5.85
N GLU A 44 -1.23 -22.59 7.02
CA GLU A 44 -1.81 -21.39 7.59
C GLU A 44 -0.74 -20.36 7.96
N LEU A 45 0.35 -20.79 8.61
CA LEU A 45 1.51 -19.95 8.92
C LEU A 45 2.13 -19.33 7.66
N SER A 46 2.14 -20.04 6.52
CA SER A 46 2.74 -19.54 5.27
C SER A 46 1.89 -18.41 4.71
N THR A 47 0.58 -18.63 4.77
CA THR A 47 -0.40 -17.64 4.30
C THR A 47 -0.37 -16.41 5.22
N LEU A 48 -0.25 -16.61 6.54
CA LEU A 48 -0.09 -15.54 7.51
C LEU A 48 1.20 -14.72 7.27
N THR A 49 2.35 -15.37 7.07
CA THR A 49 3.62 -14.71 6.75
C THR A 49 3.50 -13.82 5.51
N ARG A 50 2.79 -14.28 4.48
CA ARG A 50 2.52 -13.47 3.29
C ARG A 50 1.69 -12.23 3.63
N THR A 51 0.59 -12.39 4.36
CA THR A 51 -0.27 -11.27 4.78
C THR A 51 0.49 -10.26 5.63
N LEU A 52 1.32 -10.73 6.58
CA LEU A 52 2.16 -9.87 7.42
C LEU A 52 3.22 -9.12 6.62
N THR A 53 3.76 -9.75 5.58
CA THR A 53 4.73 -9.09 4.67
C THR A 53 4.06 -7.96 3.92
N GLN A 54 2.87 -8.19 3.35
CA GLN A 54 2.09 -7.14 2.69
C GLN A 54 1.78 -5.98 3.63
N LEU A 55 1.36 -6.29 4.86
CA LEU A 55 1.03 -5.28 5.86
C LEU A 55 2.25 -4.45 6.28
N LYS A 56 3.41 -5.09 6.46
CA LYS A 56 4.69 -4.43 6.75
C LYS A 56 5.10 -3.49 5.61
N ASP A 57 4.86 -3.87 4.36
CA ASP A 57 5.19 -3.04 3.19
C ASP A 57 4.21 -1.86 3.01
N LEU A 58 2.93 -2.05 3.39
CA LEU A 58 1.90 -1.01 3.32
C LEU A 58 1.96 0.02 4.46
N VAL A 59 2.55 -0.35 5.61
CA VAL A 59 2.63 0.51 6.81
C VAL A 59 4.10 0.73 7.18
N PRO A 60 4.84 1.55 6.41
CA PRO A 60 6.24 1.84 6.69
C PRO A 60 6.42 2.61 8.01
N ASP A 61 7.59 2.45 8.63
CA ASP A 61 7.94 3.09 9.91
C ASP A 61 8.08 4.63 9.80
N SER A 62 8.21 5.17 8.58
CA SER A 62 8.35 6.59 8.32
C SER A 62 7.01 7.34 8.40
N SER A 63 7.00 8.41 9.20
CA SER A 63 5.86 9.27 9.54
C SER A 63 5.12 9.90 8.36
N ASP A 64 5.68 9.92 7.16
CA ASP A 64 5.12 10.70 6.04
C ASP A 64 3.90 10.05 5.37
N PHE A 65 3.68 8.74 5.57
CA PHE A 65 2.44 8.07 5.15
C PHE A 65 1.40 8.03 6.29
N ALA A 66 1.79 8.43 7.49
CA ALA A 66 1.16 7.95 8.72
C ALA A 66 0.10 8.89 9.31
N ASP A 67 -0.05 10.12 8.83
CA ASP A 67 -0.99 11.07 9.46
C ASP A 67 -2.38 11.15 8.80
N SER A 68 -2.61 10.64 7.59
CA SER A 68 -3.91 10.82 6.90
C SER A 68 -4.77 9.56 6.72
N ASP A 69 -4.21 8.36 6.53
CA ASP A 69 -4.98 7.27 5.90
C ASP A 69 -5.48 6.18 6.85
N LEU A 70 -4.80 6.00 7.98
CA LEU A 70 -5.12 4.97 8.96
C LEU A 70 -5.34 5.60 10.33
N THR A 71 -6.55 5.47 10.87
CA THR A 71 -6.84 5.94 12.22
C THR A 71 -5.92 5.27 13.24
N ASN A 72 -5.55 5.98 14.30
CA ASN A 72 -4.75 5.43 15.39
C ASN A 72 -5.39 4.17 16.01
N ASN A 73 -6.72 4.10 16.00
CA ASN A 73 -7.47 2.93 16.43
C ASN A 73 -7.20 1.73 15.51
N THR A 74 -7.31 1.89 14.19
CA THR A 74 -7.01 0.81 13.23
C THR A 74 -5.58 0.29 13.38
N LYS A 75 -4.60 1.18 13.53
CA LYS A 75 -3.20 0.78 13.75
C LYS A 75 -3.03 0.00 15.07
N ARG A 76 -3.73 0.41 16.12
CA ARG A 76 -3.74 -0.31 17.41
C ARG A 76 -4.38 -1.68 17.27
N ASP A 77 -5.55 -1.77 16.66
CA ASP A 77 -6.28 -3.02 16.50
C ASP A 77 -5.47 -4.02 15.65
N ILE A 78 -4.80 -3.56 14.59
CA ILE A 78 -3.84 -4.37 13.82
C ILE A 78 -2.71 -4.90 14.72
N ARG A 79 -2.10 -4.05 15.57
CA ARG A 79 -1.05 -4.48 16.49
C ARG A 79 -1.54 -5.53 17.48
N GLU A 80 -2.75 -5.37 18.02
CA GLU A 80 -3.35 -6.35 18.93
C GLU A 80 -3.57 -7.70 18.24
N ILE A 81 -4.06 -7.71 17.00
CA ILE A 81 -4.23 -8.95 16.22
C ILE A 81 -2.88 -9.60 15.89
N VAL A 82 -1.87 -8.80 15.50
CA VAL A 82 -0.50 -9.31 15.26
C VAL A 82 0.09 -9.89 16.54
N SER A 83 -0.09 -9.23 17.69
CA SER A 83 0.34 -9.77 18.99
C SER A 83 -0.37 -11.07 19.34
N SER A 84 -1.67 -11.20 19.03
CA SER A 84 -2.41 -12.45 19.19
C SER A 84 -1.80 -13.59 18.35
N CYS A 85 -1.38 -13.34 17.11
CA CYS A 85 -0.67 -14.34 16.30
C CYS A 85 0.62 -14.82 16.96
N LEU A 86 1.38 -13.91 17.60
CA LEU A 86 2.61 -14.27 18.31
C LEU A 86 2.31 -15.24 19.46
N VAL A 87 1.29 -14.94 20.27
CA VAL A 87 0.87 -15.80 21.38
C VAL A 87 0.44 -17.18 20.87
N VAL A 88 -0.32 -17.25 19.78
CA VAL A 88 -0.77 -18.52 19.21
C VAL A 88 0.40 -19.33 18.64
N ALA A 89 1.40 -18.69 18.03
CA ALA A 89 2.62 -19.35 17.59
C ALA A 89 3.37 -19.97 18.78
N SER A 90 3.58 -19.20 19.85
CA SER A 90 4.19 -19.69 21.09
C SER A 90 3.41 -20.85 21.73
N ASP A 91 2.07 -20.80 21.73
CA ASP A 91 1.24 -21.90 22.22
C ASP A 91 1.45 -23.19 21.41
N ILE A 92 1.66 -23.09 20.09
CA ILE A 92 1.99 -24.24 19.24
C ILE A 92 3.37 -24.78 19.62
N GLU A 93 4.37 -23.91 19.78
CA GLU A 93 5.72 -24.29 20.18
C GLU A 93 5.71 -25.02 21.52
N ASP A 94 5.00 -24.51 22.52
CA ASP A 94 4.87 -25.13 23.85
C ASP A 94 4.20 -26.51 23.81
N VAL A 95 3.22 -26.68 22.91
CA VAL A 95 2.53 -27.97 22.75
C VAL A 95 3.44 -29.02 22.11
N LEU A 96 4.32 -28.60 21.21
CA LEU A 96 5.19 -29.48 20.45
C LEU A 96 6.56 -29.70 21.11
N SER A 97 6.97 -28.80 22.02
CA SER A 97 8.28 -28.84 22.68
C SER A 97 8.36 -29.90 23.80
N GLY A 98 9.56 -30.43 23.99
CA GLY A 98 9.92 -31.21 25.19
C GLY A 98 9.42 -32.65 25.24
N ARG A 99 8.96 -33.23 24.12
CA ARG A 99 8.53 -34.64 24.07
C ARG A 99 9.03 -35.31 22.80
N GLU A 100 9.67 -36.47 22.96
CA GLU A 100 10.22 -37.26 21.86
C GLU A 100 9.65 -38.68 21.86
N GLY A 101 9.71 -39.34 20.71
CA GLY A 101 9.31 -40.74 20.54
C GLY A 101 7.89 -41.07 21.03
N LYS A 102 7.74 -42.15 21.80
CA LYS A 102 6.42 -42.65 22.25
C LYS A 102 5.67 -41.66 23.15
N LEU A 103 6.38 -40.86 23.94
CA LEU A 103 5.77 -39.85 24.81
C LEU A 103 5.17 -38.68 24.00
N ALA A 104 5.80 -38.34 22.86
CA ALA A 104 5.26 -37.36 21.92
C ALA A 104 3.94 -37.83 21.32
N ALA A 105 3.88 -39.08 20.84
CA ALA A 105 2.68 -39.67 20.26
C ALA A 105 1.50 -39.74 21.27
N LEU A 106 1.77 -40.13 22.52
CA LEU A 106 0.75 -40.17 23.57
C LEU A 106 0.24 -38.76 23.94
N SER A 107 1.16 -37.79 24.07
CA SER A 107 0.81 -36.39 24.31
C SER A 107 -0.04 -35.80 23.18
N TRP A 108 0.34 -36.13 21.94
CA TRP A 108 -0.36 -35.71 20.74
C TRP A 108 -1.80 -36.20 20.74
N ALA A 109 -2.00 -37.51 20.96
CA ALA A 109 -3.32 -38.14 20.94
C ALA A 109 -4.25 -37.63 22.05
N THR A 110 -3.71 -37.31 23.23
CA THR A 110 -4.51 -36.93 24.40
C THR A 110 -4.84 -35.44 24.47
N ARG A 111 -3.89 -34.56 24.14
CA ARG A 111 -4.04 -33.10 24.32
C ARG A 111 -3.53 -32.29 23.13
N GLY A 112 -2.44 -32.72 22.49
CA GLY A 112 -1.77 -31.95 21.44
C GLY A 112 -2.69 -31.66 20.26
N LYS A 113 -3.39 -32.68 19.74
CA LYS A 113 -4.28 -32.55 18.58
C LYS A 113 -5.36 -31.48 18.78
N ARG A 114 -6.03 -31.49 19.94
CA ARG A 114 -7.10 -30.52 20.25
C ARG A 114 -6.54 -29.10 20.33
N LYS A 115 -5.43 -28.91 21.05
CA LYS A 115 -4.81 -27.59 21.20
C LYS A 115 -4.34 -27.01 19.87
N VAL A 116 -3.68 -27.83 19.05
CA VAL A 116 -3.22 -27.42 17.71
C VAL A 116 -4.39 -27.10 16.79
N ALA A 117 -5.49 -27.85 16.86
CA ALA A 117 -6.71 -27.52 16.11
C ALA A 117 -7.28 -26.15 16.53
N THR A 118 -7.33 -25.84 17.83
CA THR A 118 -7.74 -24.52 18.32
C THR A 118 -6.79 -23.42 17.86
N ALA A 119 -5.48 -23.64 17.96
CA ALA A 119 -4.46 -22.69 17.50
C ALA A 119 -4.60 -22.41 15.99
N LYS A 120 -4.86 -23.44 15.18
CA LYS A 120 -5.12 -23.27 13.74
C LYS A 120 -6.31 -22.34 13.48
N VAL A 121 -7.44 -22.55 14.17
CA VAL A 121 -8.64 -21.71 14.00
C VAL A 121 -8.35 -20.26 14.38
N LEU A 122 -7.57 -20.03 15.45
CA LEU A 122 -7.17 -18.69 15.87
C LEU A 122 -6.23 -18.02 14.85
N LEU A 123 -5.22 -18.75 14.35
CA LEU A 123 -4.34 -18.25 13.27
C LEU A 123 -5.15 -17.87 12.04
N GLU A 124 -6.08 -18.74 11.62
CA GLU A 124 -6.92 -18.49 10.45
C GLU A 124 -7.82 -17.27 10.64
N THR A 125 -8.41 -17.11 11.83
CA THR A 125 -9.26 -15.96 12.15
C THR A 125 -8.44 -14.67 12.14
N ASN A 126 -7.29 -14.66 12.81
CA ASN A 126 -6.40 -13.50 12.84
C ASN A 126 -5.89 -13.16 11.44
N ARG A 127 -5.46 -14.15 10.65
CA ARG A 127 -5.03 -13.95 9.27
C ARG A 127 -6.12 -13.33 8.42
N ARG A 128 -7.37 -13.82 8.50
CA ARG A 128 -8.49 -13.25 7.75
C ARG A 128 -8.75 -11.80 8.13
N ALA A 129 -8.68 -11.46 9.42
CA ALA A 129 -8.80 -10.08 9.89
C ALA A 129 -7.67 -9.18 9.36
N LEU A 130 -6.42 -9.67 9.39
CA LEU A 130 -5.27 -8.94 8.83
C LEU A 130 -5.35 -8.79 7.31
N SER A 131 -5.87 -9.79 6.60
CA SER A 131 -6.11 -9.70 5.16
C SER A 131 -7.12 -8.61 4.83
N LEU A 132 -8.20 -8.51 5.59
CA LEU A 132 -9.19 -7.44 5.44
C LEU A 132 -8.57 -6.06 5.71
N ALA A 133 -7.66 -5.96 6.68
CA ALA A 133 -6.92 -4.73 6.93
C ALA A 133 -6.04 -4.35 5.73
N VAL A 134 -5.31 -5.30 5.14
CA VAL A 134 -4.52 -5.10 3.92
C VAL A 134 -5.39 -4.58 2.77
N ASP A 135 -6.54 -5.21 2.53
CA ASP A 135 -7.46 -4.80 1.45
C ASP A 135 -8.01 -3.39 1.70
N THR A 136 -8.36 -3.08 2.96
CA THR A 136 -8.88 -1.77 3.35
C THR A 136 -7.85 -0.66 3.16
N ILE A 137 -6.59 -0.89 3.58
CA ILE A 137 -5.49 0.06 3.41
C ILE A 137 -5.23 0.30 1.93
N THR A 138 -5.13 -0.79 1.15
CA THR A 138 -4.90 -0.71 -0.29
C THR A 138 -6.00 0.10 -1.00
N LEU A 139 -7.26 -0.12 -0.62
CA LEU A 139 -8.39 0.63 -1.16
C LEU A 139 -8.35 2.11 -0.78
N ALA A 140 -8.06 2.42 0.49
CA ALA A 140 -7.94 3.80 0.96
C ALA A 140 -6.82 4.55 0.21
N THR A 141 -5.64 3.94 0.07
CA THR A 141 -4.54 4.52 -0.70
C THR A 141 -4.92 4.74 -2.17
N ALA A 142 -5.61 3.79 -2.81
CA ALA A 142 -6.09 3.96 -4.18
C ALA A 142 -7.10 5.12 -4.31
N GLN A 143 -7.98 5.30 -3.31
CA GLN A 143 -8.92 6.41 -3.27
C GLN A 143 -8.22 7.76 -3.13
N ASN A 144 -7.20 7.85 -2.27
CA ASN A 144 -6.43 9.08 -2.11
C ASN A 144 -5.65 9.44 -3.37
N ILE A 145 -4.98 8.49 -4.01
CA ILE A 145 -4.32 8.70 -5.31
C ILE A 145 -5.33 9.21 -6.36
N LYS A 146 -6.54 8.65 -6.39
CA LYS A 146 -7.60 9.11 -7.29
C LYS A 146 -8.00 10.56 -6.99
N GLN A 147 -8.17 10.90 -5.72
CA GLN A 147 -8.54 12.26 -5.30
C GLN A 147 -7.44 13.27 -5.67
N ASP A 148 -6.18 12.94 -5.40
CA ASP A 148 -5.04 13.78 -5.76
C ASP A 148 -4.94 13.99 -7.27
N THR A 149 -5.16 12.94 -8.05
CA THR A 149 -5.19 13.03 -9.52
C THR A 149 -6.31 13.95 -10.00
N ALA A 150 -7.50 13.89 -9.37
CA ALA A 150 -8.61 14.78 -9.69
C ALA A 150 -8.29 16.25 -9.36
N ASN A 151 -7.66 16.50 -8.21
CA ASN A 151 -7.21 17.84 -7.81
C ASN A 151 -6.16 18.39 -8.78
N ILE A 152 -5.18 17.57 -9.19
CA ILE A 152 -4.16 17.95 -10.19
C ILE A 152 -4.81 18.29 -11.54
N LEU A 153 -5.80 17.49 -11.97
CA LEU A 153 -6.53 17.73 -13.22
C LEU A 153 -7.30 19.06 -13.17
N ASP A 154 -7.96 19.36 -12.05
CA ASP A 154 -8.65 20.63 -11.83
C ASP A 154 -7.69 21.81 -11.89
N HIS A 155 -6.59 21.76 -11.14
CA HIS A 155 -5.55 22.79 -11.16
C HIS A 155 -4.94 22.99 -12.56
N THR A 156 -4.70 21.91 -13.29
CA THR A 156 -4.19 21.99 -14.67
C THR A 156 -5.22 22.65 -15.61
N THR A 157 -6.52 22.41 -15.39
CA THR A 157 -7.60 23.05 -16.15
C THR A 157 -7.67 24.54 -15.87
N TYR A 158 -7.54 24.94 -14.60
CA TYR A 158 -7.47 26.34 -14.21
C TYR A 158 -6.25 27.04 -14.83
N MET A 159 -5.05 26.44 -14.73
CA MET A 159 -3.83 26.98 -15.35
C MET A 159 -3.99 27.17 -16.87
N ARG A 160 -4.65 26.24 -17.55
CA ARG A 160 -4.95 26.36 -18.99
C ARG A 160 -5.84 27.58 -19.27
N GLY A 161 -6.83 27.84 -18.43
CA GLY A 161 -7.68 29.03 -18.50
C GLY A 161 -6.87 30.32 -18.38
N ASP A 162 -6.01 30.41 -17.35
CA ASP A 162 -5.13 31.57 -17.11
C ASP A 162 -4.18 31.83 -18.29
N ILE A 163 -3.64 30.76 -18.89
CA ILE A 163 -2.79 30.88 -20.08
C ILE A 163 -3.58 31.40 -21.29
N HIS A 164 -4.82 30.94 -21.50
CA HIS A 164 -5.68 31.46 -22.57
C HIS A 164 -5.99 32.96 -22.38
N ASP A 165 -6.25 33.41 -21.15
CA ASP A 165 -6.43 34.84 -20.85
C ASP A 165 -5.15 35.65 -21.13
N LEU A 166 -4.00 35.13 -20.70
CA LEU A 166 -2.70 35.74 -20.98
C LEU A 166 -2.46 35.93 -22.49
N VAL A 167 -2.71 34.88 -23.29
CA VAL A 167 -2.58 34.93 -24.76
C VAL A 167 -3.54 35.97 -25.37
N ALA A 168 -4.78 36.04 -24.89
CA ALA A 168 -5.75 37.03 -25.37
C ALA A 168 -5.30 38.48 -25.06
N ARG A 169 -4.71 38.71 -23.88
CA ARG A 169 -4.17 40.01 -23.48
C ARG A 169 -2.96 40.43 -24.32
N ILE A 170 -2.06 39.49 -24.65
CA ILE A 170 -0.93 39.74 -25.57
C ILE A 170 -1.45 40.18 -26.95
N ARG A 171 -2.43 39.45 -27.51
CA ARG A 171 -3.03 39.79 -28.81
C ARG A 171 -3.73 41.15 -28.82
N ASN A 172 -4.38 41.53 -27.72
CA ASN A 172 -4.98 42.85 -27.59
C ASN A 172 -3.90 43.96 -27.66
N LEU A 173 -2.80 43.79 -26.93
CA LEU A 173 -1.66 44.71 -26.98
C LEU A 173 -1.05 44.79 -28.39
N GLU A 174 -0.91 43.66 -29.09
CA GLU A 174 -0.45 43.63 -30.49
C GLU A 174 -1.34 44.48 -31.40
N ALA A 175 -2.67 44.36 -31.26
CA ALA A 175 -3.63 45.17 -32.03
C ALA A 175 -3.52 46.66 -31.71
N MET A 176 -3.40 47.03 -30.43
CA MET A 176 -3.21 48.43 -30.01
C MET A 176 -1.90 49.02 -30.52
N VAL A 177 -0.85 48.21 -30.65
CA VAL A 177 0.46 48.65 -31.17
C VAL A 177 0.42 48.75 -32.70
N ALA A 178 -0.31 47.86 -33.37
CA ALA A 178 -0.47 47.88 -34.82
C ALA A 178 -1.15 49.15 -35.33
N ASP A 179 -2.08 49.72 -34.56
CA ASP A 179 -2.83 50.96 -34.89
C ASP A 179 -1.99 52.25 -34.78
N LYS A 180 -0.80 52.20 -34.16
CA LYS A 180 0.10 53.38 -34.03
C LYS A 180 0.85 53.71 -35.31
N ASP A 181 1.37 54.95 -35.38
CA ASP A 181 2.12 55.49 -36.53
C ASP A 181 3.17 54.50 -37.07
N PRO A 182 3.09 54.10 -38.36
CA PRO A 182 4.03 53.16 -38.97
C PRO A 182 5.50 53.66 -39.00
N GLY A 183 5.75 54.94 -38.79
CA GLY A 183 7.10 55.52 -38.74
C GLY A 183 7.80 55.44 -37.37
N ASP A 184 7.14 55.02 -36.29
CA ASP A 184 7.72 55.04 -34.93
C ASP A 184 8.64 53.83 -34.67
N PRO A 185 9.96 54.02 -34.46
CA PRO A 185 10.90 52.94 -34.15
C PRO A 185 10.53 52.14 -32.89
N ARG A 186 9.81 52.76 -31.94
CA ARG A 186 9.35 52.12 -30.70
C ARG A 186 8.27 51.07 -30.96
N LYS A 187 7.51 51.20 -32.06
CA LYS A 187 6.51 50.21 -32.51
C LYS A 187 7.16 48.87 -32.84
N TYR A 188 8.29 48.90 -33.55
CA TYR A 188 9.01 47.69 -33.95
C TYR A 188 9.55 46.91 -32.73
N VAL A 189 10.17 47.61 -31.77
CA VAL A 189 10.71 46.99 -30.56
C VAL A 189 9.59 46.34 -29.73
N LEU A 190 8.47 47.03 -29.57
CA LEU A 190 7.34 46.54 -28.78
C LEU A 190 6.64 45.34 -29.47
N MET A 191 6.48 45.37 -30.79
CA MET A 191 5.88 44.26 -31.54
C MET A 191 6.74 42.99 -31.48
N ARG A 192 8.07 43.14 -31.57
CA ARG A 192 9.00 42.01 -31.41
C ARG A 192 8.87 41.36 -30.01
N TYR A 193 8.83 42.17 -28.97
CA TYR A 193 8.66 41.68 -27.59
C TYR A 193 7.32 40.96 -27.38
N LEU A 194 6.22 41.49 -27.91
CA LEU A 194 4.90 40.86 -27.82
C LEU A 194 4.86 39.52 -28.57
N ASN A 195 5.49 39.45 -29.74
CA ASN A 195 5.60 38.22 -30.51
C ASN A 195 6.43 37.14 -29.76
N ASP A 196 7.50 37.54 -29.08
CA ASP A 196 8.30 36.64 -28.24
C ASP A 196 7.46 36.10 -27.04
N LEU A 197 6.67 36.96 -26.38
CA LEU A 197 5.75 36.54 -25.32
C LEU A 197 4.65 35.60 -25.83
N SER A 198 4.10 35.88 -27.01
CA SER A 198 3.09 35.06 -27.67
C SER A 198 3.62 33.66 -27.99
N SER A 199 4.88 33.58 -28.47
CA SER A 199 5.56 32.30 -28.75
C SER A 199 5.77 31.46 -27.48
N VAL A 200 6.21 32.06 -26.38
CA VAL A 200 6.39 31.37 -25.09
C VAL A 200 5.04 30.85 -24.56
N ALA A 201 4.01 31.69 -24.57
CA ALA A 201 2.68 31.29 -24.09
C ALA A 201 2.06 30.19 -24.97
N GLY A 202 2.26 30.24 -26.30
CA GLY A 202 1.80 29.22 -27.24
C GLY A 202 2.44 27.85 -27.01
N SER A 203 3.75 27.80 -26.74
CA SER A 203 4.48 26.54 -26.47
C SER A 203 3.92 25.73 -25.30
N VAL A 204 3.44 26.42 -24.26
CA VAL A 204 2.82 25.77 -23.09
C VAL A 204 1.43 25.19 -23.42
N CYS A 205 0.66 25.84 -24.29
CA CYS A 205 -0.62 25.32 -24.78
C CYS A 205 -0.46 24.06 -25.66
N ASP A 206 0.56 24.04 -26.52
CA ASP A 206 0.77 22.94 -27.48
C ASP A 206 1.21 21.64 -26.78
N MET A 207 2.02 21.72 -25.71
CA MET A 207 2.39 20.53 -24.91
C MET A 207 1.20 19.89 -24.18
N SER A 208 0.16 20.67 -23.83
CA SER A 208 -1.04 20.17 -23.13
C SER A 208 -2.02 19.42 -24.05
N SER A 209 -1.81 19.47 -25.37
CA SER A 209 -2.73 18.96 -26.39
C SER A 209 -2.47 17.50 -26.81
N ARG A 210 -1.59 16.77 -26.10
CA ARG A 210 -1.31 15.36 -26.42
C ARG A 210 -2.57 14.51 -26.14
N PRO A 211 -3.08 13.72 -27.11
CA PRO A 211 -4.36 13.07 -26.97
C PRO A 211 -4.34 12.03 -25.85
N ALA A 212 -5.43 11.99 -25.07
CA ALA A 212 -5.72 10.90 -24.16
C ALA A 212 -5.67 9.58 -24.94
N THR A 213 -4.87 8.64 -24.44
CA THR A 213 -4.72 7.30 -25.00
C THR A 213 -6.09 6.66 -25.16
N ALA A 214 -6.42 6.25 -26.38
CA ALA A 214 -7.69 5.63 -26.72
C ALA A 214 -7.93 4.37 -25.85
N GLU A 215 -9.10 4.31 -25.22
CA GLU A 215 -9.62 3.09 -24.60
C GLU A 215 -9.59 1.97 -25.64
N SER A 216 -8.82 0.93 -25.34
CA SER A 216 -8.82 -0.30 -26.13
C SER A 216 -10.09 -1.07 -25.79
N THR A 217 -11.07 -1.04 -26.69
CA THR A 217 -12.23 -1.93 -26.66
C THR A 217 -11.78 -3.40 -26.73
N PRO A 218 -12.31 -4.30 -25.90
CA PRO A 218 -12.01 -5.72 -26.00
C PRO A 218 -12.75 -6.33 -27.20
N SER A 219 -12.02 -6.99 -28.08
CA SER A 219 -12.59 -7.83 -29.14
C SER A 219 -13.16 -9.13 -28.55
N GLU A 220 -14.34 -9.51 -29.04
CA GLU A 220 -15.06 -10.77 -28.79
C GLU A 220 -14.21 -12.05 -28.95
#